data_AF-A0A1W0X283-F1
#
_entry.id   AF-A0A1W0X283-F1
#
_cell.length_a   1.000
_cell.length_b   1.000
_cell.length_c   1.000
_cell.angle_alpha   90.00
_cell.angle_beta   90.00
_cell.angle_gamma   90.00
#
_symmetry.space_group_name_H-M   'P 1'
#
loop_
_entity.id
_entity.type
_entity.pdbx_description
1 polymer ?
#
loop_
_entity_poly.entity_id
_entity_poly.type
_entity_poly.pdbx_seq_one_letter_code
_entity_poly.pdbx_strand_id
1 'polypeptide(L)'
;MNAILLVILLGSSGLAAALERPTGPVLPSDSKSETVANDIRSELETQLKADEISVTKWNVINYRTDISGCCSQNFYIKIQINDEPDGYVLASAHIWRSGKAFFGDYQTRKTLTDPIR
;
A
#
# COMPACT_ATOMS: atom_id res chain seq x y z
N MET A 1 -2.76 -6.58 -51.24
CA MET A 1 -1.78 -6.30 -50.17
C MET A 1 -1.92 -4.85 -49.76
N ASN A 2 -2.39 -4.61 -48.54
CA ASN A 2 -2.01 -3.53 -47.61
C ASN A 2 -3.10 -3.46 -46.53
N ALA A 3 -2.74 -3.98 -45.34
CA ALA A 3 -3.54 -3.88 -44.14
C ALA A 3 -3.32 -2.49 -43.52
N ILE A 4 -4.40 -1.82 -43.10
CA ILE A 4 -4.31 -0.77 -42.09
C ILE A 4 -5.33 -1.10 -41.01
N LEU A 5 -4.76 -1.58 -39.90
CA LEU A 5 -5.35 -1.82 -38.60
C LEU A 5 -5.67 -0.45 -37.97
N LEU A 6 -6.94 -0.17 -37.68
CA LEU A 6 -7.30 0.97 -36.83
C LEU A 6 -7.80 0.44 -35.49
N VAL A 7 -6.89 0.47 -34.51
CA VAL A 7 -7.16 0.22 -33.10
C VAL A 7 -7.93 1.42 -32.56
N ILE A 8 -9.22 1.24 -32.27
CA ILE A 8 -9.98 2.21 -31.49
C ILE A 8 -9.79 1.84 -30.02
N LEU A 9 -9.01 2.68 -29.31
CA LEU A 9 -8.78 2.61 -27.88
C LEU A 9 -10.11 2.50 -27.14
N LEU A 10 -10.29 1.42 -26.39
CA LEU A 10 -11.20 1.40 -25.25
C LEU A 10 -10.66 2.44 -24.27
N GLY A 11 -11.33 3.60 -24.19
CA GLY A 11 -11.08 4.59 -23.16
C GLY A 11 -11.33 3.94 -21.81
N SER A 12 -10.28 3.45 -21.17
CA SER A 12 -10.30 3.07 -19.77
C SER A 12 -10.63 4.34 -18.99
N SER A 13 -11.87 4.45 -18.57
CA SER A 13 -12.32 5.44 -17.59
C SER A 13 -11.43 5.25 -16.36
N GLY A 14 -10.38 6.05 -16.27
CA GLY A 14 -9.65 6.24 -15.03
C GLY A 14 -10.60 6.92 -14.08
N LEU A 15 -11.39 6.14 -13.34
CA LEU A 15 -11.91 6.58 -12.06
C LEU A 15 -10.66 6.82 -11.21
N ALA A 16 -10.15 8.05 -11.24
CA ALA A 16 -9.28 8.53 -10.20
C ALA A 16 -10.13 8.50 -8.93
N ALA A 17 -10.15 7.35 -8.26
CA ALA A 17 -10.58 7.30 -6.87
C ALA A 17 -9.70 8.34 -6.17
N ALA A 18 -10.32 9.43 -5.74
CA ALA A 18 -9.70 10.37 -4.85
C ALA A 18 -9.43 9.59 -3.56
N LEU A 19 -8.27 8.94 -3.51
CA LEU A 19 -7.74 8.36 -2.30
C LEU A 19 -7.74 9.50 -1.28
N GLU A 20 -8.59 9.35 -0.26
CA GLU A 20 -8.66 10.28 0.85
C GLU A 20 -7.23 10.52 1.34
N ARG A 21 -6.78 11.78 1.28
CA ARG A 21 -5.45 12.13 1.75
C ARG A 21 -5.42 11.81 3.24
N PRO A 22 -4.61 10.86 3.70
CA PRO A 22 -4.53 10.50 5.09
C PRO A 22 -4.12 11.74 5.89
N THR A 23 -4.99 12.13 6.81
CA THR A 23 -4.91 13.42 7.51
C THR A 23 -4.09 13.39 8.81
N GLY A 24 -3.79 12.20 9.34
CA GLY A 24 -3.02 12.04 10.58
C GLY A 24 -1.53 12.40 10.46
N PRO A 25 -0.81 12.56 11.59
CA PRO A 25 0.64 12.70 11.59
C PRO A 25 1.34 11.40 11.12
N VAL A 26 2.56 11.52 10.61
CA VAL A 26 3.44 10.34 10.44
C VAL A 26 4.01 9.98 11.81
N LEU A 27 3.79 8.75 12.22
CA LEU A 27 4.27 8.20 13.48
C LEU A 27 5.36 7.15 13.20
N PRO A 28 6.39 7.03 14.04
CA PRO A 28 7.34 5.93 13.96
C PRO A 28 6.60 4.59 14.15
N SER A 29 7.19 3.49 13.66
CA SER A 29 6.63 2.15 13.90
C SER A 29 6.47 1.86 15.39
N ASP A 30 5.34 1.25 15.74
CA ASP A 30 5.03 0.71 17.06
C ASP A 30 4.36 -0.66 16.95
N SER A 31 4.04 -1.27 18.10
CA SER A 31 3.40 -2.59 18.13
C SER A 31 2.08 -2.65 17.36
N LYS A 32 1.31 -1.56 17.30
CA LYS A 32 0.04 -1.52 16.56
C LYS A 32 0.31 -1.56 15.06
N SER A 33 1.22 -0.73 14.54
CA SER A 33 1.56 -0.76 13.12
C SER A 33 2.21 -2.08 12.69
N GLU A 34 3.01 -2.70 13.56
CA GLU A 34 3.58 -4.03 13.30
C GLU A 34 2.50 -5.11 13.23
N THR A 35 1.53 -5.11 14.16
CA THR A 35 0.38 -6.03 14.10
C THR A 35 -0.40 -5.85 12.79
N VAL A 36 -0.72 -4.60 12.44
CA VAL A 36 -1.47 -4.31 11.21
C VAL A 36 -0.71 -4.75 9.97
N ALA A 37 0.60 -4.48 9.90
CA ALA A 37 1.45 -4.94 8.80
C ALA A 37 1.44 -6.47 8.71
N ASN A 38 1.62 -7.16 9.84
CA ASN A 38 1.63 -8.63 9.87
C ASN A 38 0.27 -9.24 9.48
N ASP A 39 -0.86 -8.61 9.85
CA ASP A 39 -2.20 -9.05 9.47
C ASP A 39 -2.42 -9.07 7.95
N ILE A 40 -1.85 -8.09 7.23
CA ILE A 40 -1.96 -7.95 5.77
C ILE A 40 -0.83 -8.64 5.00
N ARG A 41 0.21 -9.12 5.69
CA ARG A 41 1.47 -9.55 5.09
C ARG A 41 1.29 -10.62 4.01
N SER A 42 0.51 -11.66 4.29
CA SER A 42 0.32 -12.76 3.33
C SER A 42 -0.31 -12.29 2.02
N GLU A 43 -1.26 -11.37 2.09
CA GLU A 43 -1.90 -10.82 0.90
C GLU A 43 -0.91 -9.90 0.15
N LEU A 44 -0.23 -9.01 0.88
CA LEU A 44 0.77 -8.13 0.28
C LEU A 44 1.92 -8.90 -0.39
N GLU A 45 2.45 -9.95 0.25
CA GLU A 45 3.49 -10.81 -0.35
C GLU A 45 2.99 -11.53 -1.61
N THR A 46 1.70 -11.88 -1.67
CA THR A 46 1.08 -12.46 -2.87
C THR A 46 1.06 -11.44 -4.01
N GLN A 47 0.65 -10.20 -3.72
CA GLN A 47 0.63 -9.12 -4.71
C GLN A 47 2.06 -8.74 -5.18
N LEU A 48 3.02 -8.60 -4.25
CA LEU A 48 4.42 -8.32 -4.58
C LEU A 48 5.06 -9.42 -5.42
N LYS A 49 4.72 -10.69 -5.17
CA LYS A 49 5.17 -11.80 -6.00
C LYS A 49 4.60 -11.74 -7.41
N ALA A 50 3.33 -11.33 -7.57
CA ALA A 50 2.73 -11.13 -8.89
C ALA A 50 3.41 -9.99 -9.66
N ASP A 51 3.92 -8.98 -8.95
CA ASP A 51 4.74 -7.88 -9.47
C ASP A 51 6.23 -8.24 -9.66
N GLU A 52 6.60 -9.52 -9.48
CA GLU A 52 7.98 -10.02 -9.58
C GLU A 52 8.97 -9.40 -8.58
N ILE A 53 8.47 -8.93 -7.43
CA ILE A 53 9.26 -8.32 -6.36
C ILE A 53 9.56 -9.36 -5.28
N SER A 54 10.84 -9.55 -4.98
CA SER A 54 11.30 -10.46 -3.94
C SER A 54 11.31 -9.79 -2.57
N VAL A 55 10.59 -10.38 -1.61
CA VAL A 55 10.59 -9.95 -0.21
C VAL A 55 11.64 -10.74 0.56
N THR A 56 12.73 -10.08 0.94
CA THR A 56 13.82 -10.67 1.74
C THR A 56 13.89 -10.09 3.16
N LYS A 57 13.13 -9.03 3.40
CA LYS A 57 13.05 -8.29 4.66
C LYS A 57 11.60 -7.95 4.97
N TRP A 58 11.33 -7.71 6.24
CA TRP A 58 10.03 -7.21 6.68
C TRP A 58 10.24 -6.28 7.87
N ASN A 59 10.42 -5.00 7.60
CA ASN A 59 10.71 -4.01 8.63
C ASN A 59 9.78 -2.81 8.48
N VAL A 60 8.88 -2.62 9.45
CA VAL A 60 7.94 -1.50 9.46
C VAL A 60 8.68 -0.24 9.92
N ILE A 61 8.64 0.82 9.11
CA ILE A 61 9.43 2.03 9.33
C ILE A 61 8.62 3.08 10.06
N ASN A 62 7.49 3.44 9.48
CA ASN A 62 6.58 4.45 9.98
C ASN A 62 5.20 4.22 9.38
N TYR A 63 4.20 4.87 9.98
CA TYR A 63 2.84 4.76 9.51
C TYR A 63 2.10 6.09 9.70
N ARG A 64 0.95 6.18 9.04
CA ARG A 64 -0.05 7.21 9.27
C ARG A 64 -1.40 6.52 9.38
N THR A 65 -2.32 7.15 10.10
CA THR A 65 -3.71 6.70 10.11
C THR A 65 -4.66 7.79 9.64
N ASP A 66 -5.79 7.35 9.10
CA ASP A 66 -6.96 8.19 8.89
C ASP A 66 -8.16 7.55 9.58
N ILE A 67 -9.02 8.36 10.17
CA ILE A 67 -10.26 7.88 10.80
C ILE A 67 -11.34 7.99 9.73
N SER A 68 -11.74 6.83 9.17
CA SER A 68 -12.83 6.77 8.22
C SER A 68 -14.13 6.50 9.00
N GLY A 69 -14.88 7.55 9.30
CA GLY A 69 -16.17 7.44 10.02
C GLY A 69 -16.07 6.97 11.48
N CYS A 70 -17.18 6.48 12.04
CA CYS A 70 -17.33 6.30 13.49
C CYS A 70 -16.64 5.05 14.07
N CYS A 71 -16.24 4.10 13.23
CA CYS A 71 -15.77 2.79 13.69
C CYS A 71 -14.70 2.18 12.79
N SER A 72 -14.09 2.95 11.89
CA SER A 72 -13.08 2.40 10.99
C SER A 72 -11.86 3.29 10.89
N GLN A 73 -10.71 2.64 10.75
CA GLN A 73 -9.42 3.31 10.71
C GLN A 73 -8.63 2.74 9.54
N ASN A 74 -8.18 3.65 8.67
CA ASN A 74 -7.23 3.33 7.62
C ASN A 74 -5.82 3.50 8.17
N PHE A 75 -4.95 2.56 7.83
CA PHE A 75 -3.53 2.59 8.08
C PHE A 75 -2.81 2.70 6.75
N TYR A 76 -1.78 3.53 6.73
CA TYR A 76 -0.86 3.69 5.60
C TYR A 76 0.52 3.46 6.17
N ILE A 77 1.15 2.34 5.78
CA ILE A 77 2.33 1.79 6.45
C ILE A 77 3.47 1.73 5.45
N LYS A 78 4.63 2.29 5.82
CA LYS A 78 5.87 2.08 5.09
C LYS A 78 6.60 0.86 5.63
N ILE A 79 6.89 -0.07 4.73
CA ILE A 79 7.56 -1.33 5.05
C ILE A 79 8.78 -1.44 4.15
N GLN A 80 9.96 -1.68 4.73
CA GLN A 80 11.14 -2.11 3.99
C GLN A 80 11.04 -3.61 3.72
N ILE A 81 11.09 -3.98 2.45
CA ILE A 81 10.89 -5.36 1.97
C ILE A 81 12.17 -6.01 1.45
N ASN A 82 13.21 -5.22 1.17
CA ASN A 82 14.57 -5.69 0.87
C ASN A 82 15.59 -4.57 1.17
N ASP A 83 16.88 -4.80 0.94
CA ASP A 83 17.96 -3.82 1.22
C ASP A 83 18.29 -2.91 0.02
N GLU A 84 17.49 -2.94 -1.05
CA GLU A 84 17.68 -2.04 -2.19
C GLU A 84 17.23 -0.60 -1.85
N PRO A 85 17.77 0.43 -2.53
CA PRO A 85 17.40 1.83 -2.28
C PRO A 85 15.90 2.11 -2.45
N ASP A 86 15.25 1.42 -3.40
CA ASP A 86 13.81 1.45 -3.67
C ASP A 86 13.07 0.22 -3.09
N GLY A 87 13.70 -0.42 -2.10
CA GLY A 87 13.23 -1.60 -1.37
C GLY A 87 12.11 -1.35 -0.37
N TYR A 88 11.29 -0.32 -0.56
CA TYR A 88 10.18 0.03 0.34
C TYR A 88 8.84 -0.03 -0.39
N VAL A 89 7.82 -0.40 0.38
CA VAL A 89 6.42 -0.42 -0.03
C VAL A 89 5.62 0.49 0.88
N LEU A 90 4.70 1.25 0.30
CA LEU A 90 3.62 1.90 1.03
C LEU A 90 2.38 1.02 0.89
N ALA A 91 1.95 0.36 1.97
CA ALA A 91 0.76 -0.47 1.98
C ALA A 91 -0.35 0.23 2.75
N SER A 92 -1.60 0.07 2.29
CA SER A 92 -2.77 0.48 3.05
C SER A 92 -3.47 -0.73 3.65
N ALA A 93 -3.99 -0.54 4.86
CA ALA A 93 -4.78 -1.52 5.56
C ALA A 93 -6.02 -0.85 6.15
N HIS A 94 -7.14 -1.54 6.10
CA HIS A 94 -8.38 -1.10 6.70
C HIS A 94 -8.68 -1.92 7.95
N ILE A 95 -9.00 -1.25 9.06
CA ILE A 95 -9.51 -1.91 10.25
C ILE A 95 -10.95 -1.46 10.48
N TRP A 96 -11.86 -2.44 10.53
CA TRP A 96 -13.22 -2.23 11.01
C TRP A 96 -13.30 -2.59 12.49
N ARG A 97 -13.64 -1.60 13.33
CA ARG A 97 -13.56 -1.65 14.80
C ARG A 97 -12.15 -2.01 15.29
N SER A 98 -12.01 -2.61 16.48
CA SER A 98 -10.74 -3.11 17.01
C SER A 98 -10.38 -4.51 16.47
N GLY A 99 -10.77 -4.80 15.23
CA GLY A 99 -10.64 -6.12 14.60
C GLY A 99 -9.29 -6.34 13.91
N LYS A 100 -9.22 -7.44 13.16
CA LYS A 100 -8.10 -7.76 12.25
C LYS A 100 -8.02 -6.71 11.15
N ALA A 101 -6.81 -6.35 10.73
CA ALA A 101 -6.62 -5.51 9.56
C ALA A 101 -6.86 -6.28 8.24
N PHE A 102 -7.44 -5.59 7.27
CA PHE A 102 -7.68 -6.07 5.92
C PHE A 102 -6.76 -5.31 4.96
N PHE A 103 -6.14 -6.04 4.05
CA PHE A 103 -5.32 -5.44 2.99
C PHE A 103 -6.19 -4.54 2.10
N GLY A 104 -5.68 -3.34 1.80
CA GLY A 104 -6.33 -2.39 0.89
C GLY A 104 -5.61 -2.36 -0.46
N ASP A 105 -4.61 -1.50 -0.54
CA ASP A 105 -3.84 -1.18 -1.75
C ASP A 105 -2.35 -1.03 -1.40
N TYR A 106 -1.48 -0.92 -2.39
CA TYR A 106 -0.05 -0.78 -2.18
C TYR A 106 0.66 -0.02 -3.30
N GLN A 107 1.81 0.54 -2.98
CA GLN A 107 2.71 1.16 -3.95
C GLN A 107 4.13 0.68 -3.71
N THR A 108 4.77 0.20 -4.76
CA THR A 108 6.11 -0.37 -4.74
C THR A 108 7.17 0.63 -5.19
N ARG A 109 8.44 0.18 -5.18
CA ARG A 109 9.62 0.96 -5.61
C ARG A 109 9.72 2.31 -4.91
N LYS A 110 9.45 2.30 -3.60
CA LYS A 110 9.56 3.48 -2.74
C LYS A 110 10.89 3.46 -2.04
N THR A 111 11.33 4.64 -1.65
CA THR A 111 12.55 4.87 -0.90
C THR A 111 12.24 5.18 0.57
N LEU A 112 13.29 5.20 1.40
CA LEU A 112 13.17 5.60 2.80
C LEU A 112 12.57 7.01 2.96
N THR A 113 12.87 7.93 2.05
CA THR A 113 12.49 9.35 2.14
C THR A 113 11.15 9.67 1.47
N ASP A 114 10.57 8.75 0.68
CA ASP A 114 9.27 8.98 0.05
C ASP A 114 8.17 9.25 1.09
N PRO A 115 7.32 10.27 0.92
CA PRO A 115 6.29 10.56 1.91
C PRO A 115 5.19 9.49 1.92
N ILE A 116 4.66 9.18 3.11
CA ILE A 116 3.35 8.53 3.22
C ILE A 116 2.30 9.56 2.78
N ARG A 117 1.57 9.24 1.72
CA ARG A 117 0.59 10.12 1.06
C ARG A 117 -0.80 9.59 1.13
#